data_AF-A0A916WLQ5-F1
#
_entry.id   AF-A0A916WLQ5-F1
#
_cell.length_a   1.000
_cell.length_b   1.000
_cell.length_c   1.000
_cell.angle_alpha   90.00
_cell.angle_beta   90.00
_cell.angle_gamma   90.00
#
_symmetry.space_group_name_H-M   'P 1'
#
loop_
_entity.id
_entity.type
_entity.pdbx_description
1 polymer ?
#
loop_
_entity_poly.entity_id
_entity_poly.type
_entity_poly.pdbx_seq_one_letter_code
_entity_poly.pdbx_strand_id
1 'polypeptide(L)'
;MLPFANPAVEAVFTASPAPVKKRLLGLRKMIFEVAADTSGVGELEETLKWGEPAYLTPASKSGSTIRIAPRAGSPTQYALYVNCQTTLVDTWRTLFPTGFSYEGNRAIVFDAADELPQDDLRFCIGMALTYHRSKRKPA
;
A
#
# COMPACT_ATOMS: atom_id res chain seq x y z
N MET A 1 16.70 -3.30 -8.68
CA MET A 1 16.00 -2.88 -7.44
C MET A 1 15.59 -1.42 -7.67
N LEU A 2 14.34 -1.04 -7.40
CA LEU A 2 13.93 0.37 -7.58
C LEU A 2 14.72 1.25 -6.60
N PRO A 3 15.41 2.32 -7.03
CA PRO A 3 16.17 3.18 -6.13
C PRO A 3 15.23 3.90 -5.16
N PHE A 4 15.73 4.24 -3.98
CA PHE A 4 15.00 5.08 -3.03
C PHE A 4 15.20 6.55 -3.37
N ALA A 5 14.09 7.29 -3.52
CA ALA A 5 14.14 8.73 -3.71
C ALA A 5 14.39 9.48 -2.39
N ASN A 6 14.07 8.84 -1.25
CA ASN A 6 14.16 9.42 0.08
C ASN A 6 15.07 8.55 0.98
N PRO A 7 16.23 9.06 1.43
CA PRO A 7 17.15 8.31 2.30
C PRO A 7 16.52 7.89 3.64
N ALA A 8 15.57 8.68 4.18
CA ALA A 8 14.89 8.32 5.42
C ALA A 8 13.98 7.09 5.21
N VAL A 9 13.37 6.96 4.02
CA VAL A 9 12.59 5.77 3.67
C VAL A 9 13.49 4.55 3.55
N GLU A 10 14.63 4.68 2.86
CA GLU A 10 15.63 3.62 2.75
C GLU A 10 16.11 3.13 4.13
N ALA A 11 16.33 4.05 5.08
CA ALA A 11 16.70 3.71 6.45
C ALA A 11 15.65 2.84 7.15
N VAL A 12 14.35 3.11 6.96
CA VAL A 12 13.26 2.30 7.54
C VAL A 12 13.27 0.87 6.97
N PHE A 13 13.43 0.71 5.66
CA PHE A 13 13.55 -0.64 5.07
C PHE A 13 14.82 -1.33 5.55
N THR A 14 15.92 -0.60 5.72
CA THR A 14 17.19 -1.16 6.18
C THR A 14 17.10 -1.70 7.60
N ALA A 15 16.43 -0.97 8.50
CA ALA A 15 16.21 -1.34 9.89
C ALA A 15 15.12 -2.41 10.10
N SER A 16 14.31 -2.72 9.09
CA SER A 16 13.24 -3.71 9.20
C SER A 16 13.78 -5.14 9.34
N PRO A 17 13.16 -6.01 10.17
CA PRO A 17 13.57 -7.41 10.32
C PRO A 17 13.57 -8.17 8.99
N ALA A 18 14.55 -9.05 8.78
CA ALA A 18 14.76 -9.73 7.49
C ALA A 18 13.52 -10.45 6.89
N PRO A 19 12.69 -11.18 7.68
CA PRO A 19 11.50 -11.85 7.14
C PRO A 19 10.49 -10.87 6.53
N VAL A 20 10.30 -9.72 7.18
CA VAL A 20 9.33 -8.71 6.79
C VAL A 20 9.91 -7.73 5.76
N LYS A 21 11.21 -7.41 5.84
CA LYS A 21 11.90 -6.50 4.92
C LYS A 21 11.73 -6.92 3.46
N LYS A 22 11.94 -8.20 3.16
CA LYS A 22 11.77 -8.73 1.78
C LYS A 22 10.33 -8.53 1.29
N ARG A 23 9.34 -8.78 2.16
CA ARG A 23 7.92 -8.63 1.84
C ARG A 23 7.52 -7.17 1.63
N LEU A 24 7.97 -6.26 2.50
CA LEU A 24 7.75 -4.82 2.35
C LEU A 24 8.38 -4.27 1.08
N LEU A 25 9.59 -4.69 0.72
CA LEU A 25 10.21 -4.32 -0.56
C LEU A 25 9.41 -4.82 -1.76
N GLY A 26 8.79 -6.00 -1.64
CA GLY A 26 7.83 -6.53 -2.61
C GLY A 26 6.59 -5.65 -2.75
N LEU A 27 5.98 -5.24 -1.63
CA LEU A 27 4.84 -4.30 -1.64
C LEU A 27 5.23 -2.95 -2.27
N ARG A 28 6.36 -2.38 -1.86
CA ARG A 28 6.90 -1.14 -2.45
C ARG A 28 6.99 -1.26 -3.97
N LYS A 29 7.61 -2.34 -4.45
CA LYS A 29 7.77 -2.59 -5.89
C LYS A 29 6.40 -2.65 -6.58
N MET A 30 5.46 -3.42 -6.02
CA MET A 30 4.11 -3.57 -6.57
C MET A 30 3.35 -2.24 -6.61
N ILE A 31 3.49 -1.38 -5.60
CA ILE A 31 2.85 -0.05 -5.58
C ILE A 31 3.34 0.81 -6.74
N PHE A 32 4.65 0.85 -7.00
CA PHE A 32 5.22 1.59 -8.13
C PHE A 32 4.81 0.98 -9.49
N GLU A 33 4.81 -0.34 -9.62
CA GLU A 33 4.34 -1.02 -10.85
C GLU A 33 2.88 -0.66 -11.15
N VAL A 34 1.99 -0.83 -10.17
CA VAL A 34 0.56 -0.52 -10.35
C VAL A 34 0.35 0.96 -10.66
N ALA A 35 1.10 1.87 -10.06
CA ALA A 35 1.01 3.29 -10.37
C ALA A 35 1.42 3.60 -11.82
N ALA A 36 2.48 2.95 -12.31
CA ALA A 36 2.94 3.11 -13.69
C ALA A 36 1.93 2.55 -14.71
N ASP A 37 1.28 1.43 -14.37
CA ASP A 37 0.30 0.77 -15.25
C ASP A 37 -1.10 1.41 -15.18
N THR A 38 -1.37 2.24 -14.17
CA THR A 38 -2.70 2.84 -13.96
C THR A 38 -2.76 4.26 -14.50
N SER A 39 -3.47 4.43 -15.62
CA SER A 39 -3.70 5.75 -16.22
C SER A 39 -4.30 6.75 -15.23
N GLY A 40 -3.74 7.95 -15.17
CA GLY A 40 -4.20 9.06 -14.34
C GLY A 40 -3.72 9.05 -12.88
N VAL A 41 -2.93 8.06 -12.46
CA VAL A 41 -2.22 8.09 -11.16
C VAL A 41 -1.03 9.05 -11.23
N GLY A 42 -0.25 8.98 -12.30
CA GLY A 42 0.97 9.77 -12.46
C GLY A 42 2.10 9.31 -11.53
N GLU A 43 3.14 10.14 -11.39
CA GLU A 43 4.27 9.82 -10.53
C GLU A 43 3.87 9.82 -9.05
N LEU A 44 4.38 8.82 -8.33
CA LEU A 44 4.21 8.71 -6.89
C LEU A 44 5.31 9.50 -6.16
N GLU A 45 4.92 10.13 -5.06
CA GLU A 45 5.86 10.59 -4.05
C GLU A 45 6.01 9.52 -2.96
N GLU A 46 7.25 9.11 -2.70
CA GLU A 46 7.64 8.22 -1.61
C GLU A 46 8.23 9.04 -0.45
N THR A 47 7.55 9.01 0.69
CA THR A 47 7.93 9.78 1.89
C THR A 47 7.65 8.97 3.16
N LEU A 48 7.86 9.58 4.33
CA LEU A 48 7.47 9.00 5.62
C LEU A 48 6.23 9.71 6.17
N LYS A 49 5.26 8.93 6.64
CA LYS A 49 4.18 9.41 7.51
C LYS A 49 4.14 8.55 8.75
N TRP A 50 4.21 9.19 9.92
CA TRP A 50 4.28 8.50 11.21
C TRP A 50 5.45 7.51 11.33
N GLY A 51 6.58 7.81 10.64
CA GLY A 51 7.74 6.93 10.58
C GLY A 51 7.61 5.75 9.62
N GLU A 52 6.49 5.64 8.89
CA GLU A 52 6.23 4.55 7.95
C GLU A 52 6.36 5.01 6.49
N PRO A 53 6.91 4.19 5.59
CA PRO A 53 6.88 4.42 4.15
C PRO A 53 5.46 4.68 3.65
N ALA A 54 5.29 5.83 2.99
CA ALA A 54 4.03 6.33 2.49
C ALA A 54 4.15 6.72 1.02
N TYR A 55 3.13 6.37 0.24
CA TYR A 55 3.04 6.59 -1.20
C TYR A 55 1.85 7.48 -1.49
N LEU A 56 2.12 8.62 -2.11
CA LEU A 56 1.14 9.66 -2.40
C LEU A 56 1.09 9.94 -3.89
N THR A 57 -0.04 10.46 -4.35
CA THR A 57 -0.24 10.95 -5.72
C THR A 57 -0.31 12.49 -5.70
N PRO A 58 0.76 13.23 -5.37
CA PRO A 58 0.65 14.68 -5.12
C PRO A 58 0.27 15.49 -6.37
N ALA A 59 0.74 15.05 -7.55
CA ALA A 59 0.48 15.72 -8.82
C ALA A 59 -0.98 15.52 -9.28
N SER A 60 -1.43 14.26 -9.37
CA SER A 60 -2.78 13.94 -9.87
C SER A 60 -3.87 14.08 -8.81
N LYS A 61 -3.52 13.96 -7.52
CA LYS A 61 -4.45 13.89 -6.38
C LYS A 61 -5.55 12.83 -6.57
N SER A 62 -5.24 11.78 -7.33
CA SER A 62 -6.18 10.76 -7.76
C SER A 62 -6.46 9.73 -6.68
N GLY A 63 -5.52 9.47 -5.77
CA GLY A 63 -5.57 8.37 -4.82
C GLY A 63 -5.54 8.76 -3.35
N SER A 64 -5.93 7.82 -2.50
CA SER A 64 -5.64 7.85 -1.07
C SER A 64 -4.16 7.54 -0.83
N THR A 65 -3.57 8.10 0.23
CA THR A 65 -2.24 7.66 0.68
C THR A 65 -2.26 6.17 1.02
N ILE A 66 -1.27 5.45 0.50
CA ILE A 66 -0.95 4.07 0.89
C ILE A 66 0.26 4.11 1.81
N ARG A 67 0.24 3.37 2.91
CA ARG A 67 1.44 3.13 3.73
C ARG A 67 1.71 1.65 3.85
N ILE A 68 2.96 1.28 4.08
CA ILE A 68 3.33 -0.10 4.38
C ILE A 68 4.28 -0.12 5.57
N ALA A 69 4.04 -1.04 6.50
CA ALA A 69 4.87 -1.16 7.68
C ALA A 69 4.79 -2.58 8.29
N PRO A 70 5.82 -2.99 9.06
CA PRO A 70 5.68 -4.12 9.98
C PRO A 70 4.51 -3.87 10.94
N ARG A 71 3.82 -4.94 11.36
CA ARG A 71 2.73 -4.82 12.32
C ARG A 71 3.30 -4.80 13.75
N ALA A 72 2.92 -3.81 14.54
CA ALA A 72 3.34 -3.73 15.93
C ALA A 72 2.90 -4.98 16.71
N GLY A 73 3.83 -5.55 17.49
CA GLY A 73 3.56 -6.77 18.26
C GLY A 73 3.66 -8.08 17.48
N SER A 74 4.07 -8.07 16.21
CA SER A 74 4.35 -9.30 15.46
C SER A 74 5.65 -9.20 14.65
N PRO A 75 6.58 -10.17 14.79
CA PRO A 75 7.85 -10.17 14.06
C PRO A 75 7.72 -10.63 12.60
N THR A 76 6.60 -11.28 12.24
CA THR A 76 6.36 -11.86 10.92
C THR A 76 5.29 -11.11 10.13
N GLN A 77 4.42 -10.35 10.80
CA GLN A 77 3.33 -9.67 10.14
C GLN A 77 3.70 -8.29 9.64
N TYR A 78 3.07 -7.92 8.54
CA TYR A 78 3.17 -6.62 7.91
C TYR A 78 1.83 -6.26 7.29
N ALA A 79 1.65 -4.99 6.98
CA ALA A 79 0.37 -4.52 6.50
C ALA A 79 0.51 -3.42 5.46
N LEU A 80 -0.50 -3.36 4.60
CA LEU A 80 -0.80 -2.22 3.75
C LEU A 80 -1.91 -1.41 4.42
N TYR A 81 -1.63 -0.16 4.72
CA TYR A 81 -2.56 0.76 5.37
C TYR A 81 -3.08 1.82 4.39
N VAL A 82 -4.34 2.19 4.57
CA VAL A 82 -5.00 3.30 3.89
C VAL A 82 -5.68 4.22 4.89
N ASN A 83 -6.21 5.35 4.42
CA ASN A 83 -6.95 6.27 5.26
C ASN A 83 -8.24 5.62 5.77
N CYS A 84 -8.45 5.60 7.09
CA CYS A 84 -9.59 4.96 7.75
C CYS A 84 -10.94 5.63 7.47
N GLN A 85 -10.96 6.86 6.93
CA GLN A 85 -12.17 7.56 6.50
C GLN A 85 -12.59 7.19 5.07
N THR A 86 -11.86 6.26 4.43
CA THR A 86 -12.20 5.77 3.10
C THR A 86 -13.06 4.53 3.16
N THR A 87 -13.79 4.26 2.07
CA THR A 87 -14.56 3.02 1.90
C THR A 87 -13.73 1.89 1.28
N LEU A 88 -12.39 2.04 1.20
CA LEU A 88 -11.51 1.12 0.50
C LEU A 88 -11.55 -0.27 1.14
N VAL A 89 -11.35 -0.36 2.46
CA VAL A 89 -11.34 -1.65 3.16
C VAL A 89 -12.70 -2.35 3.09
N ASP A 90 -13.80 -1.60 3.19
CA ASP A 90 -15.14 -2.18 3.05
C ASP A 90 -15.40 -2.71 1.64
N THR A 91 -14.94 -1.98 0.61
CA THR A 91 -14.99 -2.42 -0.79
C THR A 91 -14.16 -3.69 -0.98
N TRP A 92 -12.93 -3.72 -0.48
CA TRP A 92 -12.06 -4.89 -0.57
C TRP A 92 -12.66 -6.10 0.11
N ARG A 93 -13.22 -5.94 1.31
CA ARG A 93 -13.86 -7.03 2.06
C ARG A 93 -15.06 -7.62 1.31
N THR A 94 -15.77 -6.80 0.53
CA THR A 94 -16.89 -7.25 -0.29
C THR A 94 -16.40 -8.04 -1.52
N LEU A 95 -15.32 -7.59 -2.17
CA LEU A 95 -14.77 -8.23 -3.36
C LEU A 95 -13.94 -9.49 -3.04
N PHE A 96 -13.21 -9.47 -1.93
CA PHE A 96 -12.26 -10.51 -1.51
C PHE A 96 -12.53 -10.97 -0.06
N PRO A 97 -13.72 -11.51 0.25
CA PRO A 97 -14.12 -11.82 1.62
C PRO A 97 -13.21 -12.83 2.33
N THR A 98 -12.55 -13.71 1.58
CA THR A 98 -11.61 -14.72 2.08
C THR A 98 -10.20 -14.53 1.55
N GLY A 99 -9.94 -13.49 0.75
CA GLY A 99 -8.65 -13.26 0.10
C GLY A 99 -7.61 -12.61 1.01
N PHE A 100 -8.05 -11.90 2.06
CA PHE A 100 -7.19 -11.11 2.92
C PHE A 100 -7.65 -11.11 4.38
N SER A 101 -6.70 -10.88 5.29
CA SER A 101 -6.99 -10.48 6.66
C SER A 101 -7.11 -8.96 6.75
N TYR A 102 -8.22 -8.46 7.26
CA TYR A 102 -8.47 -7.01 7.39
C TYR A 102 -8.37 -6.56 8.85
N GLU A 103 -7.70 -5.43 9.09
CA GLU A 103 -7.65 -4.80 10.41
C GLU A 103 -8.51 -3.53 10.43
N GLY A 104 -9.68 -3.64 11.08
CA GLY A 104 -10.69 -2.58 11.13
C GLY A 104 -11.01 -2.07 9.71
N ASN A 105 -11.00 -0.74 9.55
CA ASN A 105 -11.21 -0.07 8.25
C ASN A 105 -9.95 0.60 7.72
N ARG A 106 -8.76 0.15 8.15
CA ARG A 106 -7.49 0.84 7.85
C ARG A 106 -6.43 -0.01 7.17
N ALA A 107 -6.51 -1.34 7.22
CA ALA A 107 -5.42 -2.17 6.71
C ALA A 107 -5.84 -3.53 6.15
N ILE A 108 -5.00 -4.01 5.22
CA ILE A 108 -4.83 -5.42 4.89
C ILE A 108 -3.58 -5.90 5.62
N VAL A 109 -3.69 -7.02 6.35
CA VAL A 109 -2.63 -7.65 7.13
C VAL A 109 -2.19 -8.94 6.45
N PHE A 110 -0.88 -9.18 6.46
CA PHE A 110 -0.22 -10.34 5.86
C PHE A 110 0.76 -10.97 6.86
N ASP A 111 1.04 -12.27 6.71
CA ASP A 111 2.17 -12.92 7.35
C ASP A 111 3.32 -13.14 6.33
N ALA A 112 4.57 -13.05 6.80
CA ALA A 112 5.74 -13.27 5.96
C ALA A 112 5.89 -14.72 5.46
N ALA A 113 5.28 -15.69 6.17
CA ALA A 113 5.26 -17.10 5.76
C ALA A 113 4.29 -17.37 4.60
N ASP A 114 3.24 -16.57 4.46
CA ASP A 114 2.17 -16.81 3.50
C ASP A 114 2.56 -16.41 2.07
N GLU A 115 1.88 -17.02 1.10
CA GLU A 115 1.90 -16.55 -0.27
C GLU A 115 1.03 -15.30 -0.41
N LEU A 116 1.53 -14.32 -1.15
CA LEU A 116 0.83 -13.06 -1.36
C LEU A 116 -0.11 -13.21 -2.58
N PRO A 117 -1.43 -13.02 -2.45
CA PRO A 117 -2.34 -13.05 -3.60
C PRO A 117 -2.10 -11.79 -4.46
N GLN A 118 -1.17 -11.90 -5.40
CA GLN A 118 -0.60 -10.73 -6.08
C GLN A 118 -1.63 -9.98 -6.92
N ASP A 119 -2.51 -10.69 -7.62
CA ASP A 119 -3.47 -10.07 -8.54
C ASP A 119 -4.55 -9.29 -7.78
N ASP A 120 -5.13 -9.91 -6.74
CA ASP A 120 -6.10 -9.26 -5.87
C ASP A 120 -5.50 -8.05 -5.15
N LEU A 121 -4.21 -8.13 -4.76
CA LEU A 121 -3.53 -7.04 -4.10
C LEU A 121 -3.22 -5.89 -5.05
N ARG A 122 -2.79 -6.19 -6.29
CA ARG A 122 -2.62 -5.18 -7.34
C ARG A 122 -3.93 -4.45 -7.61
N PHE A 123 -5.04 -5.17 -7.63
CA PHE A 123 -6.37 -4.57 -7.76
C PHE A 123 -6.68 -3.64 -6.58
N CYS A 124 -6.42 -4.07 -5.34
CA CYS A 124 -6.61 -3.26 -4.14
C CYS A 124 -5.76 -1.97 -4.18
N ILE A 125 -4.48 -2.08 -4.57
CA ILE A 125 -3.56 -0.94 -4.71
C ILE A 125 -4.08 0.02 -5.78
N GLY A 126 -4.49 -0.47 -6.94
CA GLY A 126 -5.04 0.35 -8.02
C GLY A 126 -6.23 1.17 -7.55
N MET A 127 -7.18 0.52 -6.85
CA MET A 127 -8.33 1.23 -6.27
C MET A 127 -7.94 2.29 -5.25
N ALA A 128 -6.93 2.03 -4.40
CA ALA A 128 -6.42 3.03 -3.47
C ALA A 128 -5.79 4.22 -4.21
N LEU A 129 -4.99 3.97 -5.24
CA LEU A 129 -4.31 4.98 -6.05
C LEU A 129 -5.27 5.79 -6.93
N THR A 130 -6.51 5.34 -7.16
CA THR A 130 -7.53 6.08 -7.93
C THR A 130 -8.77 6.48 -7.12
N TYR A 131 -8.74 6.31 -5.79
CA TYR A 131 -9.91 6.46 -4.92
C TYR A 131 -10.63 7.82 -5.02
N HIS A 132 -9.91 8.94 -5.12
CA HIS A 132 -10.52 10.27 -5.24
C HIS A 132 -10.99 10.55 -6.67
N ARG A 133 -10.33 9.96 -7.67
CA ARG A 133 -10.75 10.07 -9.08
C ARG A 133 -12.08 9.38 -9.32
N SER A 134 -12.29 8.17 -8.79
CA SER A 134 -13.56 7.45 -8.94
C SER A 134 -14.73 8.14 -8.24
N LYS A 135 -14.47 8.98 -7.24
CA LYS A 135 -15.48 9.81 -6.55
C LYS A 135 -15.82 11.12 -7.26
N ARG A 136 -14.97 11.60 -8.17
CA ARG A 136 -15.33 12.74 -9.03
C ARG A 136 -16.30 12.22 -10.09
N LYS A 137 -17.59 12.57 -9.96
CA LYS A 137 -18.55 12.38 -11.06
C LYS A 137 -17.94 12.96 -12.35
N PRO A 138 -18.08 12.30 -13.51
CA PRO A 138 -17.86 13.00 -14.77
C PRO A 138 -18.85 14.18 -14.80
N ALA A 139 -18.34 15.36 -15.19
CA ALA A 139 -19.16 16.54 -15.43
C ALA A 139 -20.14 16.27 -16.57
#